data_AF-A0A9E4HSD6-F1
#
_entry.id   AF-A0A9E4HSD6-F1
#
_cell.length_a   1.000
_cell.length_b   1.000
_cell.length_c   1.000
_cell.angle_alpha   90.00
_cell.angle_beta   90.00
_cell.angle_gamma   90.00
#
_symmetry.space_group_name_H-M   'P 1'
#
loop_
_entity.id
_entity.type
_entity.pdbx_description
1 polymer ?
#
loop_
_entity_poly.entity_id
_entity_poly.type
_entity_poly.pdbx_seq_one_letter_code
_entity_poly.pdbx_strand_id
1 'polypeptide(L)'
;MKTTRTPTRAATRTAAARRCVAPLLALLVPIAAGNTSVPSEAPQIWGAPDVEDDLALFGNVRGGAAGFDWDVSGSFGVHDSELFSYNTGNASLGLDTPTSFDLGTNRQREIDFNADVSYSVTDRVNVAAGIEWRDEQFGAGSGDPASWAVGPFHEQGFFAGAHGFPGYGPLAVGEWSRSNFAAYGGLEVSGDAGGGWTLGGPAA
;
A
#
# COMPACT_ATOMS: atom_id res chain seq x y z
N MET A 1 33.42 13.85 69.29
CA MET A 1 32.81 12.64 68.70
C MET A 1 32.39 12.99 67.27
N LYS A 2 33.16 12.55 66.28
CA LYS A 2 32.89 12.73 64.85
C LYS A 2 32.11 11.52 64.35
N THR A 3 30.90 11.71 63.84
CA THR A 3 30.13 10.68 63.14
C THR A 3 30.25 10.91 61.64
N THR A 4 31.14 10.15 61.01
CA THR A 4 31.29 10.04 59.56
C THR A 4 30.14 9.16 59.03
N ARG A 5 29.33 9.67 58.09
CA ARG A 5 28.43 8.85 57.27
C ARG A 5 28.78 9.05 55.80
N THR A 6 29.22 7.96 55.18
CA THR A 6 29.47 7.75 53.75
C THR A 6 28.21 8.04 52.92
N PRO A 7 28.29 8.64 51.73
CA PRO A 7 27.13 8.78 50.86
C PRO A 7 26.85 7.45 50.14
N THR A 8 25.63 6.93 50.32
CA THR A 8 25.09 5.80 49.55
C THR A 8 24.80 6.25 48.12
N ARG A 9 25.44 5.58 47.16
CA ARG A 9 25.23 5.73 45.72
C ARG A 9 23.81 5.24 45.37
N ALA A 10 22.86 6.16 45.20
CA ALA A 10 21.52 5.85 44.71
C ALA A 10 21.44 6.09 43.20
N ALA A 11 20.99 5.06 42.49
CA ALA A 11 21.02 4.92 41.04
C ALA A 11 20.25 6.01 40.28
N THR A 12 20.91 6.59 39.29
CA THR A 12 20.34 7.33 38.18
C THR A 12 19.39 6.43 37.40
N ARG A 13 18.07 6.54 37.62
CA ARG A 13 17.09 5.75 36.85
C ARG A 13 15.72 6.41 36.75
N THR A 14 15.65 7.65 36.25
CA THR A 14 14.35 8.28 35.93
C THR A 14 14.43 9.22 34.72
N ALA A 15 14.70 8.69 33.53
CA ALA A 15 14.57 9.45 32.28
C ALA A 15 13.83 8.70 31.15
N ALA A 16 13.68 7.38 31.24
CA ALA A 16 13.13 6.58 30.15
C ALA A 16 11.60 6.52 30.09
N ALA A 17 10.88 6.80 31.18
CA ALA A 17 9.42 6.60 31.25
C ALA A 17 8.58 7.76 30.68
N ARG A 18 9.18 8.89 30.27
CA ARG A 18 8.44 10.04 29.70
C ARG A 18 8.23 9.97 28.18
N ARG A 19 8.75 8.95 27.50
CA ARG A 19 8.70 8.86 26.03
C ARG A 19 7.59 7.98 25.45
N CYS A 20 6.79 7.29 26.26
CA CYS A 20 5.69 6.44 25.75
C CYS A 20 4.29 7.07 25.78
N VAL A 21 4.11 8.29 26.30
CA VAL A 21 2.77 8.92 26.43
C VAL A 21 2.52 10.01 25.37
N ALA A 22 3.44 10.19 24.43
CA ALA A 22 3.35 11.21 23.38
C ALA A 22 2.15 11.09 22.42
N PRO A 23 1.64 9.90 22.03
CA PRO A 23 0.56 9.86 21.04
C PRO A 23 -0.80 10.29 21.61
N LEU A 24 -0.98 10.28 22.94
CA LEU A 24 -2.23 10.70 23.58
C LEU A 24 -2.28 12.20 23.89
N LEU A 25 -1.11 12.83 24.09
CA LEU A 25 -1.06 14.24 24.50
C LEU A 25 -1.37 15.20 23.36
N ALA A 26 -1.13 14.82 22.10
CA ALA A 26 -1.40 15.66 20.93
C ALA A 26 -2.90 15.96 20.74
N LEU A 27 -3.79 15.04 21.15
CA LEU A 27 -5.24 15.23 21.11
C LEU A 27 -5.74 16.16 22.23
N LEU A 28 -5.05 16.17 23.37
CA LEU A 28 -5.44 16.91 24.56
C LEU A 28 -5.20 18.42 24.43
N VAL A 29 -4.29 18.85 23.57
CA VAL A 29 -3.96 20.27 23.46
C VAL A 29 -4.99 21.12 22.68
N PRO A 30 -5.57 20.67 21.54
CA PRO A 30 -6.69 21.39 20.94
C PRO A 30 -7.91 21.40 21.87
N ILE A 31 -8.17 20.31 22.62
CA ILE A 31 -9.20 20.26 23.66
C ILE A 31 -8.89 21.27 24.79
N ALA A 32 -7.64 21.35 25.25
CA ALA A 32 -7.19 22.31 26.27
C ALA A 32 -7.20 23.77 25.78
N ALA A 33 -7.12 24.00 24.46
CA ALA A 33 -7.30 25.30 23.83
C ALA A 33 -8.78 25.68 23.61
N GLY A 34 -9.73 24.81 23.99
CA GLY A 34 -11.17 25.05 23.91
C GLY A 34 -11.89 24.40 22.73
N ASN A 35 -11.20 23.60 21.90
CA ASN A 35 -11.83 22.83 20.83
C ASN A 35 -12.42 21.52 21.38
N THR A 36 -13.67 21.55 21.83
CA THR A 36 -14.40 20.32 22.26
C THR A 36 -15.00 19.54 21.09
N SER A 37 -14.76 19.97 19.85
CA SER A 37 -15.39 19.41 18.64
C SER A 37 -14.74 18.10 18.19
N VAL A 38 -13.48 17.85 18.57
CA VAL A 38 -12.83 16.54 18.38
C VAL A 38 -13.20 15.67 19.58
N PRO A 39 -13.94 14.55 19.39
CA PRO A 39 -14.31 13.67 20.48
C PRO A 39 -13.08 13.14 21.23
N SER A 40 -13.21 12.82 22.52
CA SER A 40 -12.16 12.14 23.30
C SER A 40 -11.94 10.69 22.89
N GLU A 41 -12.70 10.21 21.91
CA GLU A 41 -12.56 8.88 21.32
C GLU A 41 -11.28 8.83 20.49
N ALA A 42 -10.66 7.65 20.39
CA ALA A 42 -9.44 7.51 19.61
C ALA A 42 -9.73 7.88 18.14
N PRO A 43 -8.86 8.69 17.48
CA PRO A 43 -9.08 9.08 16.10
C PRO A 43 -9.25 7.83 15.23
N GLN A 44 -10.32 7.80 14.45
CA GLN A 44 -10.57 6.70 13.52
C GLN A 44 -9.74 6.96 12.26
N ILE A 45 -8.50 6.47 12.30
CA ILE A 45 -7.46 6.67 11.28
C ILE A 45 -7.76 5.89 9.99
N TRP A 46 -8.78 5.04 9.98
CA TRP A 46 -9.12 4.22 8.83
C TRP A 46 -10.59 3.79 8.88
N GLY A 47 -11.42 4.36 8.01
CA GLY A 47 -12.61 3.64 7.51
C GLY A 47 -12.18 2.64 6.44
N ALA A 48 -13.07 1.73 6.03
CA ALA A 48 -12.86 1.08 4.73
C ALA A 48 -12.86 2.21 3.69
N PRO A 49 -11.86 2.30 2.80
CA PRO A 49 -11.84 3.33 1.78
C PRO A 49 -13.14 3.23 0.96
N ASP A 50 -13.68 4.38 0.57
CA ASP A 50 -14.84 4.39 -0.30
C ASP A 50 -14.37 4.08 -1.72
N VAL A 51 -14.93 3.02 -2.30
CA VAL A 51 -14.58 2.58 -3.65
C VAL A 51 -15.48 3.34 -4.62
N GLU A 52 -14.88 4.25 -5.39
CA GLU A 52 -15.60 5.06 -6.38
C GLU A 52 -15.80 4.28 -7.68
N ASP A 53 -14.71 3.72 -8.20
CA ASP A 53 -14.66 2.99 -9.46
C ASP A 53 -13.95 1.64 -9.26
N ASP A 54 -14.64 0.56 -9.60
CA ASP A 54 -14.07 -0.79 -9.63
C ASP A 54 -14.56 -1.52 -10.89
N LEU A 55 -13.62 -1.90 -11.75
CA LEU A 55 -13.91 -2.64 -12.97
C LEU A 55 -12.80 -3.65 -13.23
N ALA A 56 -13.20 -4.91 -13.38
CA ALA A 56 -12.34 -5.99 -13.84
C ALA A 56 -12.96 -6.68 -15.06
N LEU A 57 -12.16 -6.80 -16.12
CA LEU A 57 -12.48 -7.53 -17.32
C LEU A 57 -11.41 -8.59 -17.55
N PHE A 58 -11.83 -9.79 -17.89
CA PHE A 58 -10.92 -10.85 -18.30
C PHE A 58 -11.52 -11.62 -19.47
N GLY A 59 -10.66 -12.18 -20.30
CA GLY A 59 -11.07 -13.05 -21.38
C GLY A 59 -9.92 -13.92 -21.83
N ASN A 60 -10.26 -15.13 -22.28
CA ASN A 60 -9.31 -16.02 -22.92
C ASN A 60 -9.94 -16.72 -24.11
N VAL A 61 -9.11 -17.06 -25.08
CA VAL A 61 -9.45 -17.91 -26.21
C VAL A 61 -8.38 -18.97 -26.33
N ARG A 62 -8.82 -20.21 -26.49
CA ARG A 62 -7.92 -21.34 -26.67
C ARG A 62 -8.38 -22.23 -27.80
N GLY A 63 -7.44 -22.94 -28.40
CA GLY A 63 -7.71 -23.90 -29.45
C GLY A 63 -6.58 -24.88 -29.61
N GLY A 64 -6.85 -25.96 -30.33
CA GLY A 64 -5.82 -26.96 -30.62
C GLY A 64 -6.24 -27.91 -31.71
N ALA A 65 -5.25 -28.38 -32.48
CA ALA A 65 -5.42 -29.38 -33.53
C ALA A 65 -4.08 -30.08 -33.83
N ALA A 66 -4.14 -31.36 -34.16
CA ALA A 66 -2.97 -32.15 -34.58
C ALA A 66 -1.76 -32.07 -33.62
N GLY A 67 -2.02 -32.09 -32.31
CA GLY A 67 -0.99 -32.05 -31.27
C GLY A 67 -0.45 -30.65 -30.98
N PHE A 68 -0.92 -29.62 -31.66
CA PHE A 68 -0.64 -28.22 -31.35
C PHE A 68 -1.78 -27.62 -30.53
N ASP A 69 -1.46 -27.00 -29.40
CA ASP A 69 -2.39 -26.29 -28.54
C ASP A 69 -1.90 -24.85 -28.34
N TRP A 70 -2.84 -23.92 -28.21
CA TRP A 70 -2.57 -22.53 -27.92
C TRP A 70 -3.63 -21.95 -26.98
N ASP A 71 -3.20 -20.99 -26.15
CA ASP A 71 -4.06 -20.21 -25.27
C ASP A 71 -3.59 -18.75 -25.33
N VAL A 72 -4.54 -17.83 -25.51
CA VAL A 72 -4.29 -16.39 -25.42
C VAL A 72 -5.28 -15.82 -24.43
N SER A 73 -4.77 -15.10 -23.44
CA SER A 73 -5.58 -14.49 -22.39
C SER A 73 -5.17 -13.04 -22.15
N GLY A 74 -6.08 -12.28 -21.58
CA GLY A 74 -5.78 -10.96 -21.07
C GLY A 74 -6.78 -10.49 -20.03
N SER A 75 -6.32 -9.55 -19.21
CA SER A 75 -7.10 -8.88 -18.18
C SER A 75 -6.88 -7.38 -18.21
N PHE A 76 -7.90 -6.67 -17.79
CA PHE A 76 -7.89 -5.24 -17.55
C PHE A 76 -8.60 -4.97 -16.23
N GLY A 77 -7.94 -4.27 -15.33
CA GLY A 77 -8.47 -3.89 -14.03
C GLY A 77 -8.27 -2.40 -13.78
N VAL A 78 -9.27 -1.74 -13.21
CA VAL A 78 -9.13 -0.43 -12.57
C VAL A 78 -9.78 -0.46 -11.20
N HIS A 79 -9.14 0.18 -10.24
CA HIS A 79 -9.65 0.33 -8.89
C HIS A 79 -9.29 1.71 -8.36
N ASP A 80 -10.29 2.47 -7.93
CA ASP A 80 -10.14 3.77 -7.30
C ASP A 80 -10.69 3.75 -5.88
N SER A 81 -9.98 4.42 -4.98
CA SER A 81 -10.29 4.43 -3.56
C SER A 81 -10.02 5.79 -2.94
N GLU A 82 -11.07 6.35 -2.34
CA GLU A 82 -11.04 7.56 -1.53
C GLU A 82 -10.58 7.22 -0.10
N LEU A 83 -9.59 7.97 0.39
CA LEU A 83 -9.10 7.87 1.76
C LEU A 83 -9.71 8.98 2.60
N PHE A 84 -10.33 8.64 3.73
CA PHE A 84 -10.91 9.63 4.63
C PHE A 84 -10.55 9.35 6.08
N SER A 85 -10.66 10.39 6.91
CA SER A 85 -10.53 10.26 8.37
C SER A 85 -11.58 11.11 9.08
N TYR A 86 -12.12 10.56 10.16
CA TYR A 86 -13.13 11.19 11.01
C TYR A 86 -12.66 11.25 12.45
N ASN A 87 -13.27 12.15 13.24
CA ASN A 87 -12.98 12.35 14.66
C ASN A 87 -11.48 12.60 14.92
N THR A 88 -10.82 13.32 13.99
CA THR A 88 -9.40 13.65 14.06
C THR A 88 -9.20 15.13 13.77
N GLY A 89 -7.98 15.64 13.88
CA GLY A 89 -7.67 17.04 13.64
C GLY A 89 -6.24 17.23 13.16
N ASN A 90 -5.98 18.39 12.56
CA ASN A 90 -4.65 18.90 12.30
C ASN A 90 -4.31 19.91 13.42
N ALA A 91 -3.55 19.46 14.42
CA ALA A 91 -3.24 20.25 15.61
C ALA A 91 -2.48 21.55 15.28
N SER A 92 -1.73 21.58 14.17
CA SER A 92 -1.02 22.79 13.74
C SER A 92 -1.97 23.93 13.31
N LEU A 93 -3.22 23.64 12.93
CA LEU A 93 -4.23 24.63 12.56
C LEU A 93 -4.96 25.25 13.77
N GLY A 94 -4.79 24.70 14.97
CA GLY A 94 -5.46 25.22 16.17
C GLY A 94 -6.97 25.03 16.14
N LEU A 95 -7.73 26.07 16.53
CA LEU A 95 -9.20 26.00 16.63
C LEU A 95 -9.90 25.90 15.27
N ASP A 96 -9.22 26.28 14.18
CA ASP A 96 -9.77 26.25 12.83
C ASP A 96 -9.67 24.86 12.17
N THR A 97 -9.16 23.85 12.89
CA THR A 97 -9.04 22.49 12.35
C THR A 97 -10.42 21.88 12.05
N PRO A 98 -10.63 21.32 10.85
CA PRO A 98 -11.73 20.40 10.60
C PRO A 98 -11.64 19.15 11.51
N THR A 99 -12.77 18.45 11.65
CA THR A 99 -12.88 17.18 12.39
C THR A 99 -12.95 15.96 11.48
N SER A 100 -13.05 16.19 10.17
CA SER A 100 -13.10 15.20 9.10
C SER A 100 -12.23 15.69 7.94
N PHE A 101 -11.54 14.77 7.29
CA PHE A 101 -10.62 15.08 6.19
C PHE A 101 -10.77 14.06 5.07
N ASP A 102 -10.85 14.56 3.84
CA ASP A 102 -10.40 13.82 2.67
C ASP A 102 -8.86 13.80 2.68
N LEU A 103 -8.30 12.59 2.71
CA LEU A 103 -6.87 12.34 2.74
C LEU A 103 -6.28 12.13 1.34
N GLY A 104 -7.11 12.10 0.31
CA GLY A 104 -6.75 11.91 -1.08
C GLY A 104 -7.19 10.55 -1.61
N THR A 105 -6.80 10.24 -2.85
CA THR A 105 -7.26 9.04 -3.56
C THR A 105 -6.10 8.15 -3.97
N ASN A 106 -6.35 6.85 -4.06
CA ASN A 106 -5.45 5.86 -4.65
C ASN A 106 -6.13 5.19 -5.84
N ARG A 107 -5.56 5.42 -7.02
CA ARG A 107 -6.03 4.84 -8.29
C ARG A 107 -5.03 3.78 -8.77
N GLN A 108 -5.53 2.62 -9.16
CA GLN A 108 -4.75 1.53 -9.72
C GLN A 108 -5.32 1.15 -11.08
N ARG A 109 -4.45 0.86 -12.04
CA ARG A 109 -4.78 0.22 -13.31
C ARG A 109 -3.82 -0.92 -13.58
N GLU A 110 -4.36 -2.05 -14.02
CA GLU A 110 -3.60 -3.24 -14.36
C GLU A 110 -4.05 -3.76 -15.72
N ILE A 111 -3.09 -4.10 -16.58
CA ILE A 111 -3.32 -4.77 -17.85
C ILE A 111 -2.37 -5.95 -17.92
N ASP A 112 -2.91 -7.13 -18.19
CA ASP A 112 -2.12 -8.33 -18.42
C ASP A 112 -2.47 -8.95 -19.77
N PHE A 113 -1.45 -9.52 -20.41
CA PHE A 113 -1.56 -10.30 -21.63
C PHE A 113 -0.67 -11.52 -21.51
N ASN A 114 -1.22 -12.69 -21.80
CA ASN A 114 -0.46 -13.93 -21.86
C ASN A 114 -0.78 -14.66 -23.16
N ALA A 115 0.24 -15.24 -23.78
CA ALA A 115 0.08 -16.08 -24.96
C ALA A 115 1.02 -17.28 -24.87
N ASP A 116 0.41 -18.45 -24.92
CA ASP A 116 1.07 -19.73 -24.70
C ASP A 116 0.82 -20.67 -25.87
N VAL A 117 1.83 -21.45 -26.23
CA VAL A 117 1.75 -22.49 -27.23
C VAL A 117 2.40 -23.77 -26.72
N SER A 118 1.84 -24.91 -27.09
CA SER A 118 2.49 -26.20 -26.88
C SER A 118 2.32 -27.11 -28.08
N TYR A 119 3.27 -28.01 -28.25
CA TYR A 119 3.28 -28.97 -29.34
C TYR A 119 3.75 -30.33 -28.85
N SER A 120 2.88 -31.32 -29.03
CA SER A 120 3.16 -32.73 -28.77
C SER A 120 3.92 -33.30 -29.97
N VAL A 121 5.25 -33.34 -29.84
CA VAL A 121 6.15 -33.94 -30.85
C VAL A 121 5.89 -35.44 -30.96
N THR A 122 5.65 -36.09 -29.82
CA THR A 122 5.23 -37.48 -29.69
C THR A 122 4.34 -37.62 -28.45
N ASP A 123 3.74 -38.79 -28.21
CA ASP A 123 3.00 -39.11 -26.98
C ASP A 123 3.86 -39.01 -25.70
N ARG A 124 5.18 -38.84 -25.84
CA ARG A 124 6.14 -38.79 -24.73
C ARG A 124 6.95 -37.51 -24.68
N VAL A 125 6.82 -36.63 -25.68
CA VAL A 125 7.66 -35.43 -25.82
C VAL A 125 6.76 -34.27 -26.18
N ASN A 126 6.71 -33.28 -25.29
CA ASN A 126 5.99 -32.03 -25.50
C ASN A 126 6.96 -30.85 -25.39
N VAL A 127 6.80 -29.87 -26.27
CA VAL A 127 7.50 -28.59 -26.19
C VAL A 127 6.48 -27.50 -25.96
N ALA A 128 6.80 -26.54 -25.10
CA ALA A 128 5.95 -25.40 -24.80
C ALA A 128 6.76 -24.11 -24.83
N ALA A 129 6.10 -23.02 -25.17
CA ALA A 129 6.65 -21.67 -25.10
C ALA A 129 5.54 -20.68 -24.78
N GLY A 130 5.88 -19.59 -24.11
CA GLY A 130 4.92 -18.55 -23.79
C GLY A 130 5.57 -17.19 -23.66
N ILE A 131 4.72 -16.16 -23.75
CA ILE A 131 5.07 -14.77 -23.46
C ILE A 131 4.05 -14.17 -22.53
N GLU A 132 4.52 -13.26 -21.67
CA GLU A 132 3.69 -12.53 -20.72
C GLU A 132 4.07 -11.05 -20.82
N TRP A 133 3.07 -10.18 -20.85
CA TRP A 133 3.24 -8.74 -20.78
C TRP A 133 2.27 -8.16 -19.75
N ARG A 134 2.78 -7.30 -18.90
CA ARG A 134 2.01 -6.64 -17.84
C ARG A 134 2.32 -5.15 -17.81
N ASP A 135 1.31 -4.33 -17.72
CA ASP A 135 1.41 -2.89 -17.45
C ASP A 135 0.60 -2.57 -16.21
N GLU A 136 1.27 -1.98 -15.21
CA GLU A 136 0.62 -1.52 -14.00
C GLU A 136 0.85 -0.02 -13.84
N GLN A 137 -0.18 0.69 -13.44
CA GLN A 137 -0.13 2.08 -13.03
C GLN A 137 -0.70 2.26 -11.63
N PHE A 138 -0.01 3.03 -10.82
CA PHE A 138 -0.48 3.54 -9.54
C PHE A 138 -0.54 5.07 -9.60
N GLY A 139 -1.63 5.64 -9.14
CA GLY A 139 -1.85 7.07 -9.03
C GLY A 139 -2.29 7.46 -7.63
N ALA A 140 -1.79 8.60 -7.16
CA ALA A 140 -2.23 9.22 -5.91
C ALA A 140 -2.83 10.61 -6.21
N GLY A 141 -4.08 10.83 -5.80
CA GLY A 141 -4.78 12.11 -5.91
C GLY A 141 -4.69 12.93 -4.63
N SER A 142 -4.82 14.26 -4.73
CA SER A 142 -4.72 15.14 -3.56
C SER A 142 -5.99 15.10 -2.72
N GLY A 143 -5.84 15.09 -1.39
CA GLY A 143 -6.95 15.31 -0.47
C GLY A 143 -7.12 16.78 -0.08
N ASP A 144 -7.93 17.02 0.94
CA ASP A 144 -8.20 18.35 1.49
C ASP A 144 -6.90 19.09 1.88
N PRO A 145 -6.74 20.38 1.53
CA PRO A 145 -5.58 21.16 1.96
C PRO A 145 -5.33 21.13 3.47
N ALA A 146 -6.39 21.14 4.28
CA ALA A 146 -6.29 21.09 5.73
C ALA A 146 -5.70 19.76 6.26
N SER A 147 -5.76 18.67 5.48
CA SER A 147 -5.25 17.35 5.84
C SER A 147 -3.72 17.23 5.70
N TRP A 148 -3.08 18.15 4.98
CA TRP A 148 -1.61 18.20 4.80
C TRP A 148 -0.99 19.57 5.07
N ALA A 149 -1.80 20.60 5.33
CA ALA A 149 -1.33 21.95 5.63
C ALA A 149 -0.47 22.00 6.90
N VAL A 150 0.55 22.85 6.84
CA VAL A 150 1.34 23.28 8.00
C VAL A 150 0.71 24.55 8.56
N GLY A 151 0.06 24.43 9.72
CA GLY A 151 -0.60 25.54 10.37
C GLY A 151 0.31 26.39 11.26
N PRO A 152 -0.18 27.55 11.74
CA PRO A 152 0.61 28.53 12.48
C PRO A 152 1.13 28.01 13.82
N PHE A 153 0.49 27.00 14.40
CA PHE A 153 0.92 26.41 15.66
C PHE A 153 2.06 25.40 15.45
N HIS A 154 2.46 25.06 14.22
CA HIS A 154 3.57 24.12 13.97
C HIS A 154 4.87 24.54 14.67
N GLU A 155 5.19 25.84 14.67
CA GLU A 155 6.38 26.38 15.35
C GLU A 155 6.38 26.17 16.88
N GLN A 156 5.20 25.93 17.47
CA GLN A 156 5.05 25.62 18.89
C GLN A 156 5.23 24.11 19.20
N GLY A 157 5.53 23.30 18.17
CA GLY A 157 5.76 21.86 18.29
C GLY A 157 4.54 20.99 17.96
N PHE A 158 3.47 21.56 17.42
CA PHE A 158 2.33 20.76 16.95
C PHE A 158 2.63 20.08 15.63
N PHE A 159 2.22 18.81 15.50
CA PHE A 159 2.30 18.07 14.26
C PHE A 159 1.40 18.72 13.19
N ALA A 160 1.92 18.80 11.97
CA ALA A 160 1.20 19.28 10.81
C ALA A 160 0.55 18.12 10.05
N GLY A 161 -0.57 18.43 9.38
CA GLY A 161 -1.43 17.45 8.72
C GLY A 161 -2.42 16.76 9.66
N ALA A 162 -3.36 16.04 9.07
CA ALA A 162 -4.32 15.23 9.80
C ALA A 162 -3.61 14.20 10.67
N HIS A 163 -4.07 14.06 11.90
CA HIS A 163 -3.44 13.16 12.86
C HIS A 163 -3.68 11.69 12.46
N GLY A 164 -2.58 10.92 12.38
CA GLY A 164 -2.56 9.51 11.99
C GLY A 164 -2.10 9.27 10.57
N PHE A 165 -2.54 10.11 9.62
CA PHE A 165 -2.07 10.13 8.25
C PHE A 165 -2.17 11.56 7.70
N PRO A 166 -1.04 12.24 7.41
CA PRO A 166 -1.10 13.48 6.66
C PRO A 166 -1.56 13.13 5.24
N GLY A 167 -2.68 13.71 4.79
CA GLY A 167 -3.23 13.41 3.48
C GLY A 167 -2.23 13.68 2.34
N TYR A 168 -2.57 13.23 1.14
CA TYR A 168 -1.76 13.44 -0.05
C TYR A 168 -1.72 14.93 -0.42
N GLY A 169 -0.64 15.58 0.00
CA GLY A 169 -0.29 16.93 -0.45
C GLY A 169 0.39 16.94 -1.83
N PRO A 170 0.69 18.11 -2.40
CA PRO A 170 1.17 18.26 -3.78
C PRO A 170 2.45 17.48 -4.13
N LEU A 171 3.26 17.12 -3.13
CA LEU A 171 4.48 16.34 -3.32
C LEU A 171 4.25 14.83 -3.41
N ALA A 172 3.10 14.36 -2.90
CA ALA A 172 2.72 12.95 -2.90
C ALA A 172 1.79 12.59 -4.08
N VAL A 173 1.25 13.60 -4.76
CA VAL A 173 0.37 13.42 -5.92
C VAL A 173 1.19 13.09 -7.15
N GLY A 174 0.75 12.09 -7.91
CA GLY A 174 1.41 11.68 -9.13
C GLY A 174 0.88 10.39 -9.70
N GLU A 175 1.37 10.04 -10.87
CA GLU A 175 1.16 8.74 -11.50
C GLU A 175 2.51 8.08 -11.78
N TRP A 176 2.59 6.79 -11.49
CA TRP A 176 3.75 5.96 -11.73
C TRP A 176 3.32 4.68 -12.42
N SER A 177 4.02 4.33 -13.50
CA SER A 177 3.74 3.11 -14.25
C SER A 177 4.97 2.23 -14.36
N ARG A 178 4.74 0.92 -14.39
CA ARG A 178 5.76 -0.10 -14.70
C ARG A 178 5.20 -1.04 -15.74
N SER A 179 6.03 -1.39 -16.72
CA SER A 179 5.74 -2.44 -17.67
C SER A 179 6.77 -3.57 -17.53
N ASN A 180 6.30 -4.80 -17.55
CA ASN A 180 7.10 -6.01 -17.49
C ASN A 180 6.80 -6.89 -18.70
N PHE A 181 7.83 -7.52 -19.25
CA PHE A 181 7.72 -8.49 -20.33
C PHE A 181 8.56 -9.71 -19.99
N ALA A 182 8.01 -10.90 -20.18
CA ALA A 182 8.69 -12.16 -20.00
C ALA A 182 8.43 -13.09 -21.19
N ALA A 183 9.43 -13.92 -21.51
CA ALA A 183 9.28 -15.04 -22.42
C ALA A 183 9.80 -16.30 -21.72
N TYR A 184 9.24 -17.46 -22.04
CA TYR A 184 9.68 -18.72 -21.46
C TYR A 184 9.49 -19.89 -22.40
N GLY A 185 10.20 -20.98 -22.13
CA GLY A 185 10.14 -22.21 -22.91
C GLY A 185 10.41 -23.44 -22.07
N GLY A 186 9.82 -24.56 -22.47
CA GLY A 186 9.91 -25.83 -21.76
C GLY A 186 9.92 -27.03 -22.68
N LEU A 187 10.58 -28.09 -22.21
CA LEU A 187 10.59 -29.42 -22.79
C LEU A 187 10.15 -30.41 -21.71
N GLU A 188 9.13 -31.19 -22.02
CA GLU A 188 8.66 -32.28 -21.18
C GLU A 188 8.92 -33.62 -21.87
N VAL A 189 9.49 -34.58 -21.13
CA VAL A 189 9.73 -35.94 -21.61
C VAL A 189 9.23 -36.98 -20.60
N SER A 190 8.27 -37.81 -21.01
CA SER A 190 7.66 -38.85 -20.16
C SER A 190 8.33 -40.22 -20.35
N GLY A 191 8.94 -40.78 -19.29
CA GLY A 191 9.60 -42.10 -19.28
C GLY A 191 8.70 -43.25 -18.82
N ASP A 192 9.05 -44.50 -19.17
CA ASP A 192 8.25 -45.72 -18.86
C ASP A 192 8.35 -46.19 -17.41
N ALA A 193 9.22 -45.58 -16.59
CA ALA A 193 9.52 -46.01 -15.22
C ALA A 193 8.78 -45.21 -14.14
N GLY A 194 7.54 -44.78 -14.38
CA GLY A 194 6.69 -44.14 -13.36
C GLY A 194 7.13 -42.74 -12.90
N GLY A 195 8.12 -42.13 -13.56
CA GLY A 195 8.59 -40.77 -13.30
C GLY A 195 8.85 -40.01 -14.60
N GLY A 196 8.18 -38.87 -14.77
CA GLY A 196 8.48 -37.90 -15.83
C GLY A 196 9.58 -36.93 -15.41
N TRP A 197 10.36 -36.45 -16.36
CA TRP A 197 11.31 -35.35 -16.14
C TRP A 197 10.79 -34.11 -16.88
N THR A 198 10.63 -33.00 -16.15
CA THR A 198 10.28 -31.69 -16.72
C THR A 198 11.49 -30.76 -16.62
N LEU A 199 11.84 -30.10 -17.72
CA LEU A 199 12.88 -29.07 -17.76
C LEU A 199 12.32 -27.84 -18.46
N GLY A 200 12.14 -26.75 -17.71
CA GLY A 200 11.68 -25.46 -18.24
C GLY A 200 12.55 -24.33 -17.72
N GLY A 201 12.71 -23.27 -18.52
CA GLY A 201 13.49 -22.10 -18.16
C GLY A 201 12.94 -20.82 -18.79
N PRO A 202 13.10 -19.66 -18.12
CA PRO A 202 12.76 -18.37 -18.71
C PRO A 202 13.74 -18.04 -19.84
N ALA A 203 13.25 -17.36 -20.87
CA ALA A 203 14.06 -16.69 -21.88
C ALA A 203 14.13 -15.19 -21.50
N ALA A 204 15.35 -14.69 -21.28
CA ALA A 204 15.63 -13.32 -20.88
C ALA A 204 15.46 -12.32 -22.04
#